data_AF-A0A2D5ENK0-F1
#
_entry.id   AF-A0A2D5ENK0-F1
#
_cell.length_a   1.000
_cell.length_b   1.000
_cell.length_c   1.000
_cell.angle_alpha   90.00
_cell.angle_beta   90.00
_cell.angle_gamma   90.00
#
_symmetry.space_group_name_H-M   'P 1'
#
loop_
_entity.id
_entity.type
_entity.pdbx_description
1 polymer ?
#
loop_
_entity_poly.entity_id
_entity_poly.type
_entity_poly.pdbx_seq_one_letter_code
_entity_poly.pdbx_strand_id
1 'polypeptide(L)'
;MSDRLDTLRSLIRAGADRARDRLEGIGPVAAVRKVIQELRRQRTIVTDRQLGSALAHAPGVEVASVSARRGALRVDATFRDGHTVAFDLMPFAARFAPRGAKEIVLQVVPPEAAGDTRVRDLVSSLAGAIAQGLWAVMLRPKPEDLHGAIVDRDGEGLLRVDLRTVPAVRKVQGKGPAALALELLELQRIVIEEGELALKVKLPPLG
;
A
#
# COMPACT_ATOMS: atom_id res chain seq x y z
N MET A 1 47.92 9.63 -10.37
CA MET A 1 46.65 9.20 -9.72
C MET A 1 46.70 9.55 -8.24
N SER A 2 46.26 10.74 -7.84
CA SER A 2 46.00 11.07 -6.41
C SER A 2 45.08 12.30 -6.20
N ASP A 3 44.55 12.96 -7.25
CA ASP A 3 43.82 14.22 -7.05
C ASP A 3 42.33 14.08 -6.72
N ARG A 4 41.68 12.95 -7.07
CA ARG A 4 40.23 12.79 -6.86
C ARG A 4 39.85 12.37 -5.44
N LEU A 5 40.79 11.83 -4.66
CA LEU A 5 40.56 11.43 -3.28
C LEU A 5 40.77 12.60 -2.30
N ASP A 6 41.65 13.55 -2.62
CA ASP A 6 41.92 14.71 -1.76
C ASP A 6 40.84 15.80 -1.87
N THR A 7 40.16 15.94 -3.01
CA THR A 7 39.01 16.86 -3.13
C THR A 7 37.84 16.40 -2.26
N LEU A 8 37.59 15.09 -2.21
CA LEU A 8 36.55 14.47 -1.37
C LEU A 8 36.86 14.61 0.12
N ARG A 9 38.14 14.54 0.49
CA ARG A 9 38.58 14.68 1.90
C ARG A 9 38.51 16.13 2.39
N SER A 10 38.71 17.11 1.51
CA SER A 10 38.61 18.53 1.88
C SER A 10 37.16 19.03 2.09
N LEU A 11 36.19 18.48 1.33
CA LEU A 11 34.76 18.80 1.52
C LEU A 11 34.20 18.27 2.84
N ILE A 12 34.75 17.15 3.34
CA ILE A 12 34.38 16.59 4.64
C ILE A 12 34.92 17.46 5.80
N ARG A 13 36.05 18.17 5.60
CA ARG A 13 36.63 19.05 6.63
C ARG A 13 36.05 20.46 6.64
N ALA A 14 35.62 20.99 5.50
CA ALA A 14 34.98 22.30 5.42
C ALA A 14 33.50 22.31 5.89
N GLY A 15 32.89 21.13 6.09
CA GLY A 15 31.55 20.98 6.65
C GLY A 15 31.48 20.87 8.18
N ALA A 16 32.61 20.71 8.86
CA ALA A 16 32.65 20.37 10.28
C ALA A 16 32.43 21.56 11.23
N ASP A 17 32.64 22.81 10.79
CA ASP A 17 32.57 23.99 11.67
C ASP A 17 31.32 24.87 11.50
N ARG A 18 30.40 24.54 10.58
CA ARG A 18 29.11 25.27 10.42
C ARG A 18 27.86 24.50 10.82
N ALA A 19 28.01 23.31 11.40
CA ALA A 19 26.90 22.43 11.76
C ALA A 19 26.45 22.51 13.24
N ARG A 20 26.98 23.44 14.03
CA ARG A 20 26.65 23.53 15.47
C ARG A 20 25.43 24.39 15.82
N ASP A 21 24.97 25.27 14.94
CA ASP A 21 23.86 26.21 15.22
C ASP A 21 22.54 25.92 14.48
N ARG A 22 22.32 24.69 14.00
CA ARG A 22 20.99 24.25 13.50
C ARG A 22 20.56 22.91 14.09
N LEU A 23 20.66 22.78 15.41
CA LEU A 23 19.99 21.73 16.18
C LEU A 23 18.51 22.08 16.41
N GLU A 24 17.74 22.21 15.32
CA GLU A 24 16.27 22.15 15.32
C GLU A 24 15.75 20.90 14.57
N GLY A 25 16.59 19.85 14.44
CA GLY A 25 16.32 18.68 13.59
C GLY A 25 16.01 17.35 14.31
N ILE A 26 15.79 17.35 15.63
CA ILE A 26 15.62 16.10 16.42
C ILE A 26 14.20 15.50 16.30
N GLY A 27 13.19 16.32 15.95
CA GLY A 27 11.78 15.91 15.89
C GLY A 27 11.39 14.86 14.83
N PRO A 28 11.84 14.99 13.55
CA PRO A 28 11.36 14.10 12.48
C PRO A 28 11.81 12.64 12.64
N VAL A 29 13.06 12.41 13.07
CA VAL A 29 13.62 11.06 13.21
C VAL A 29 12.98 10.32 14.39
N ALA A 30 12.77 11.01 15.52
CA ALA A 30 12.07 10.43 16.67
C ALA A 30 10.60 10.06 16.32
N ALA A 31 9.91 10.91 15.57
CA ALA A 31 8.55 10.64 15.11
C ALA A 31 8.48 9.41 14.17
N VAL A 32 9.40 9.32 13.20
CA VAL A 32 9.49 8.16 12.30
C VAL A 32 9.82 6.88 13.08
N ARG A 33 10.77 6.94 14.02
CA ARG A 33 11.12 5.79 14.89
C ARG A 33 9.90 5.30 15.67
N LYS A 34 9.10 6.22 16.23
CA LYS A 34 7.87 5.87 16.96
C LYS A 34 6.86 5.15 16.06
N VAL A 35 6.62 5.65 14.84
CA VAL A 35 5.72 5.01 13.87
C VAL A 35 6.21 3.61 13.50
N ILE A 36 7.50 3.43 13.23
CA ILE A 36 8.07 2.11 12.91
C ILE A 36 7.95 1.15 14.09
N GLN A 37 8.19 1.62 15.32
CA GLN A 37 8.03 0.81 16.53
C GLN A 37 6.57 0.36 16.73
N GLU A 38 5.61 1.23 16.44
CA GLU A 38 4.19 0.90 16.51
C GLU A 38 3.81 -0.13 15.44
N LEU A 39 4.29 0.04 14.20
CA LEU A 39 4.09 -0.93 13.13
C LEU A 39 4.73 -2.30 13.42
N ARG A 40 5.89 -2.35 14.10
CA ARG A 40 6.51 -3.62 14.54
C ARG A 40 5.62 -4.41 15.51
N ARG A 41 4.79 -3.72 16.29
CA ARG A 41 3.91 -4.35 17.30
C ARG A 41 2.56 -4.74 16.71
N GLN A 42 2.17 -4.15 15.58
CA GLN A 42 0.91 -4.45 14.90
C GLN A 42 1.11 -5.58 13.89
N ARG A 43 0.27 -6.61 13.98
CA ARG A 43 0.10 -7.54 12.86
C ARG A 43 -0.73 -6.81 11.80
N THR A 44 -0.18 -6.63 10.61
CA THR A 44 -0.86 -5.92 9.52
C THR A 44 -1.87 -6.87 8.88
N ILE A 45 -3.12 -6.81 9.36
CA ILE A 45 -4.23 -7.67 8.92
C ILE A 45 -5.35 -6.80 8.33
N VAL A 46 -5.95 -7.27 7.25
CA VAL A 46 -7.18 -6.73 6.69
C VAL A 46 -8.25 -7.83 6.72
N THR A 47 -9.26 -7.67 7.56
CA THR A 47 -10.33 -8.65 7.74
C THR A 47 -11.35 -8.61 6.60
N ASP A 48 -12.11 -9.70 6.41
CA ASP A 48 -13.25 -9.73 5.47
C ASP A 48 -14.23 -8.57 5.69
N ARG A 49 -14.44 -8.18 6.94
CA ARG A 49 -15.29 -7.03 7.27
C ARG A 49 -14.76 -5.72 6.70
N GLN A 50 -13.45 -5.49 6.79
CA GLN A 50 -12.81 -4.28 6.25
C GLN A 50 -12.82 -4.30 4.72
N LEU A 51 -12.52 -5.46 4.12
CA LEU A 51 -12.57 -5.64 2.67
C LEU A 51 -14.00 -5.42 2.14
N GLY A 52 -15.00 -6.03 2.78
CA GLY A 52 -16.41 -5.91 2.40
C GLY A 52 -16.93 -4.49 2.57
N SER A 53 -16.54 -3.81 3.66
CA SER A 53 -16.84 -2.39 3.83
C SER A 53 -16.28 -1.55 2.68
N ALA A 54 -15.04 -1.79 2.25
CA ALA A 54 -14.46 -1.05 1.13
C ALA A 54 -15.20 -1.32 -0.19
N LEU A 55 -15.59 -2.57 -0.45
CA LEU A 55 -16.36 -2.94 -1.65
C LEU A 55 -17.75 -2.30 -1.67
N ALA A 56 -18.43 -2.23 -0.53
CA ALA A 56 -19.75 -1.61 -0.42
C ALA A 56 -19.76 -0.12 -0.81
N HIS A 57 -18.59 0.54 -0.78
CA HIS A 57 -18.43 1.94 -1.18
C HIS A 57 -17.83 2.10 -2.59
N ALA A 58 -17.61 0.99 -3.32
CA ALA A 58 -17.15 1.06 -4.70
C ALA A 58 -18.23 1.66 -5.63
N PRO A 59 -17.84 2.32 -6.73
CA PRO A 59 -18.79 2.97 -7.63
C PRO A 59 -19.86 2.03 -8.16
N GLY A 60 -21.13 2.46 -8.08
CA GLY A 60 -22.26 1.74 -8.67
C GLY A 60 -22.65 0.43 -7.97
N VAL A 61 -21.91 -0.01 -6.95
CA VAL A 61 -22.25 -1.21 -6.18
C VAL A 61 -23.57 -1.00 -5.44
N GLU A 62 -24.43 -2.00 -5.51
CA GLU A 62 -25.64 -2.13 -4.71
C GLU A 62 -25.40 -3.10 -3.55
N VAL A 63 -24.84 -4.27 -3.85
CA VAL A 63 -24.46 -5.29 -2.86
C VAL A 63 -23.11 -5.87 -3.27
N ALA A 64 -22.21 -6.04 -2.31
CA ALA A 64 -20.97 -6.77 -2.53
C ALA A 64 -20.60 -7.60 -1.30
N SER A 65 -19.94 -8.71 -1.55
CA SER A 65 -19.37 -9.57 -0.53
C SER A 65 -17.95 -9.97 -0.92
N VAL A 66 -17.15 -10.22 0.10
CA VAL A 66 -15.80 -10.75 -0.06
C VAL A 66 -15.50 -11.72 1.06
N SER A 67 -14.85 -12.82 0.71
CA SER A 67 -14.36 -13.79 1.67
C SER A 67 -12.92 -14.19 1.36
N ALA A 68 -12.05 -14.07 2.36
CA ALA A 68 -10.69 -14.58 2.33
C ALA A 68 -10.71 -16.06 2.72
N ARG A 69 -10.43 -16.95 1.77
CA ARG A 69 -10.36 -18.40 2.03
C ARG A 69 -9.52 -19.11 0.98
N ARG A 70 -8.87 -20.20 1.37
CA ARG A 70 -8.10 -21.08 0.46
C ARG A 70 -7.08 -20.34 -0.42
N GLY A 71 -6.47 -19.27 0.09
CA GLY A 71 -5.45 -18.51 -0.63
C GLY A 71 -5.99 -17.50 -1.65
N ALA A 72 -7.30 -17.25 -1.70
CA ALA A 72 -7.94 -16.30 -2.61
C ALA A 72 -8.96 -15.41 -1.88
N LEU A 73 -9.16 -14.18 -2.38
CA LEU A 73 -10.33 -13.37 -2.04
C LEU A 73 -11.41 -13.70 -3.06
N ARG A 74 -12.49 -14.36 -2.63
CA ARG A 74 -13.67 -14.48 -3.47
C ARG A 74 -14.48 -13.22 -3.36
N VAL A 75 -14.80 -12.60 -4.50
CA VAL A 75 -15.58 -11.38 -4.60
C VAL A 75 -16.83 -11.65 -5.42
N ASP A 76 -17.98 -11.32 -4.85
CA ASP A 76 -19.27 -11.36 -5.52
C ASP A 76 -19.93 -9.98 -5.37
N ALA A 77 -20.35 -9.36 -6.47
CA ALA A 77 -20.97 -8.04 -6.44
C ALA A 77 -22.10 -7.89 -7.45
N THR A 78 -23.14 -7.16 -7.04
CA THR A 78 -24.25 -6.71 -7.85
C THR A 78 -24.23 -5.18 -7.89
N PHE A 79 -24.35 -4.64 -9.09
CA PHE A 79 -24.40 -3.20 -9.35
C PHE A 79 -25.85 -2.74 -9.51
N ARG A 80 -26.09 -1.44 -9.30
CA ARG A 80 -27.44 -0.84 -9.35
C ARG A 80 -28.12 -0.94 -10.71
N ASP A 81 -27.37 -1.24 -11.77
CA ASP A 81 -27.90 -1.50 -13.11
C ASP A 81 -28.29 -2.97 -13.31
N GLY A 82 -28.20 -3.80 -12.27
CA GLY A 82 -28.49 -5.23 -12.28
C GLY A 82 -27.33 -6.10 -12.77
N HIS A 83 -26.19 -5.51 -13.20
CA HIS A 83 -25.03 -6.28 -13.61
C HIS A 83 -24.39 -6.99 -12.41
N THR A 84 -23.96 -8.24 -12.60
CA THR A 84 -23.32 -9.02 -11.56
C THR A 84 -21.95 -9.49 -12.00
N VAL A 85 -21.01 -9.54 -11.06
CA VAL A 85 -19.67 -10.09 -11.26
C VAL A 85 -19.33 -11.02 -10.10
N ALA A 86 -18.64 -12.10 -10.42
CA ALA A 86 -18.11 -13.06 -9.46
C ALA A 86 -16.70 -13.46 -9.93
N PHE A 87 -15.71 -13.28 -9.06
CA PHE A 87 -14.32 -13.60 -9.39
C PHE A 87 -13.49 -13.84 -8.12
N ASP A 88 -12.42 -14.60 -8.28
CA ASP A 88 -11.43 -14.82 -7.23
C ASP A 88 -10.18 -13.95 -7.51
N LEU A 89 -9.60 -13.37 -6.47
CA LEU A 89 -8.33 -12.65 -6.50
C LEU A 89 -7.26 -13.41 -5.72
N MET A 90 -6.14 -13.70 -6.38
CA MET A 90 -5.00 -14.37 -5.77
C MET A 90 -3.78 -13.44 -5.78
N PRO A 91 -3.03 -13.31 -4.67
CA PRO A 91 -1.80 -12.56 -4.68
C PRO A 91 -0.78 -13.20 -5.62
N PHE A 92 -0.29 -12.43 -6.59
CA PHE A 92 0.69 -12.90 -7.56
C PHE A 92 2.10 -12.37 -7.23
N ALA A 93 2.23 -11.06 -7.03
CA ALA A 93 3.50 -10.43 -6.69
C ALA A 93 3.32 -9.13 -5.89
N ALA A 94 4.35 -8.73 -5.16
CA ALA A 94 4.50 -7.38 -4.61
C ALA A 94 5.80 -6.78 -5.13
N ARG A 95 5.72 -5.61 -5.78
CA ARG A 95 6.88 -4.84 -6.26
C ARG A 95 7.04 -3.63 -5.36
N PHE A 96 7.75 -3.83 -4.26
CA PHE A 96 7.99 -2.81 -3.25
C PHE A 96 9.46 -2.46 -3.18
N ALA A 97 9.80 -1.28 -3.67
CA ALA A 97 11.13 -0.70 -3.53
C ALA A 97 11.10 0.42 -2.49
N PRO A 98 12.13 0.56 -1.65
CA PRO A 98 12.31 1.77 -0.85
C PRO A 98 12.38 2.98 -1.77
N ARG A 99 11.59 4.03 -1.49
CA ARG A 99 11.49 5.24 -2.34
C ARG A 99 11.03 5.00 -3.79
N GLY A 100 10.52 3.81 -4.10
CA GLY A 100 10.21 3.39 -5.46
C GLY A 100 8.78 2.88 -5.60
N ALA A 101 8.59 1.87 -6.44
CA ALA A 101 7.29 1.23 -6.66
C ALA A 101 6.69 0.73 -5.33
N LYS A 102 5.39 0.90 -5.16
CA LYS A 102 4.58 0.28 -4.09
C LYS A 102 3.40 -0.43 -4.75
N GLU A 103 3.72 -1.39 -5.60
CA GLU A 103 2.73 -2.05 -6.44
C GLU A 103 2.45 -3.46 -5.96
N ILE A 104 1.20 -3.87 -6.12
CA ILE A 104 0.78 -5.26 -5.95
C ILE A 104 0.24 -5.77 -7.28
N VAL A 105 0.48 -7.05 -7.55
CA VAL A 105 -0.08 -7.74 -8.71
C VAL A 105 -0.98 -8.84 -8.20
N LEU A 106 -2.21 -8.85 -8.67
CA LEU A 106 -3.25 -9.80 -8.33
C LEU A 106 -3.65 -10.57 -9.58
N GLN A 107 -3.77 -11.88 -9.45
CA GLN A 107 -4.37 -12.72 -10.47
C GLN A 107 -5.88 -12.78 -10.26
N VAL A 108 -6.63 -12.59 -11.34
CA VAL A 108 -8.08 -12.67 -11.42
C VAL A 108 -8.48 -14.01 -12.02
N VAL A 109 -9.45 -14.68 -11.40
CA VAL A 109 -10.04 -15.92 -11.91
C VAL A 109 -11.55 -15.76 -11.99
N PRO A 110 -12.19 -15.95 -13.16
CA PRO A 110 -11.55 -16.33 -14.43
C PRO A 110 -10.80 -15.15 -15.09
N PRO A 111 -9.81 -15.40 -15.95
CA PRO A 111 -8.89 -14.35 -16.44
C PRO A 111 -9.58 -13.25 -17.26
N GLU A 112 -10.66 -13.57 -17.99
CA GLU A 112 -11.46 -12.62 -18.76
C GLU A 112 -12.10 -11.52 -17.89
N ALA A 113 -12.35 -11.81 -16.61
CA ALA A 113 -12.92 -10.83 -15.67
C ALA A 113 -11.98 -9.64 -15.44
N ALA A 114 -10.66 -9.80 -15.64
CA ALA A 114 -9.70 -8.70 -15.58
C ALA A 114 -9.95 -7.62 -16.67
N GLY A 115 -10.70 -7.96 -17.73
CA GLY A 115 -11.14 -7.03 -18.76
C GLY A 115 -12.32 -6.15 -18.37
N ASP A 116 -13.11 -6.53 -17.36
CA ASP A 116 -14.27 -5.77 -16.90
C ASP A 116 -13.81 -4.55 -16.08
N THR A 117 -14.29 -3.37 -16.46
CA THR A 117 -14.03 -2.12 -15.74
C THR A 117 -14.56 -2.18 -14.30
N ARG A 118 -15.71 -2.82 -14.08
CA ARG A 118 -16.30 -2.98 -12.75
C ARG A 118 -15.44 -3.83 -11.82
N VAL A 119 -14.82 -4.88 -12.36
CA VAL A 119 -13.85 -5.70 -11.62
C VAL A 119 -12.64 -4.85 -11.21
N ARG A 120 -12.12 -4.01 -12.13
CA ARG A 120 -11.03 -3.09 -11.81
C ARG A 120 -11.42 -2.06 -10.75
N ASP A 121 -12.65 -1.55 -10.77
CA ASP A 121 -13.15 -0.63 -9.75
C ASP A 121 -13.26 -1.28 -8.36
N LEU A 122 -13.74 -2.52 -8.29
CA LEU A 122 -13.77 -3.32 -7.06
C LEU A 122 -12.34 -3.58 -6.54
N VAL A 123 -11.41 -3.96 -7.43
CA VAL A 123 -9.99 -4.16 -7.09
C VAL A 123 -9.37 -2.86 -6.59
N SER A 124 -9.70 -1.72 -7.18
CA SER A 124 -9.28 -0.41 -6.69
C SER A 124 -9.77 -0.17 -5.26
N SER A 125 -11.00 -0.53 -4.92
CA SER A 125 -11.53 -0.34 -3.56
C SER A 125 -10.86 -1.26 -2.54
N LEU A 126 -10.60 -2.52 -2.93
CA LEU A 126 -9.82 -3.45 -2.11
C LEU A 126 -8.39 -2.94 -1.88
N ALA A 127 -7.78 -2.32 -2.89
CA ALA A 127 -6.47 -1.71 -2.76
C ALA A 127 -6.44 -0.59 -1.73
N GLY A 128 -7.52 0.20 -1.59
CA GLY A 128 -7.65 1.16 -0.50
C GLY A 128 -7.68 0.51 0.88
N ALA A 129 -8.41 -0.61 1.03
CA ALA A 129 -8.41 -1.37 2.28
C ALA A 129 -7.03 -1.96 2.60
N ILE A 130 -6.33 -2.48 1.58
CA ILE A 130 -4.95 -2.98 1.72
C ILE A 130 -4.01 -1.85 2.14
N ALA A 131 -4.09 -0.69 1.48
CA ALA A 131 -3.32 0.50 1.84
C ALA A 131 -3.59 0.95 3.27
N GLN A 132 -4.87 0.99 3.67
CA GLN A 132 -5.25 1.30 5.05
C GLN A 132 -4.64 0.30 6.04
N GLY A 133 -4.63 -1.00 5.71
CA GLY A 133 -3.96 -2.02 6.51
C GLY A 133 -2.46 -1.74 6.64
N LEU A 134 -1.75 -1.59 5.52
CA LEU A 134 -0.30 -1.34 5.46
C LEU A 134 0.14 -0.11 6.26
N TRP A 135 -0.70 0.92 6.27
CA TRP A 135 -0.36 2.23 6.80
C TRP A 135 -1.34 2.70 7.88
N ALA A 136 -1.91 1.77 8.65
CA ALA A 136 -2.97 2.04 9.63
C ALA A 136 -2.63 3.13 10.66
N VAL A 137 -1.36 3.22 11.07
CA VAL A 137 -0.87 4.24 12.02
C VAL A 137 -0.86 5.66 11.39
N MET A 138 -0.80 5.75 10.07
CA MET A 138 -0.65 7.01 9.32
C MET A 138 -1.92 7.42 8.58
N LEU A 139 -2.72 6.45 8.15
CA LEU A 139 -3.93 6.69 7.38
C LEU A 139 -5.16 6.70 8.29
N ARG A 140 -5.99 7.72 8.11
CA ARG A 140 -7.35 7.77 8.64
C ARG A 140 -8.32 8.02 7.47
N PRO A 141 -8.47 7.04 6.57
CA PRO A 141 -9.24 7.24 5.36
C PRO A 141 -10.72 7.37 5.70
N LYS A 142 -11.41 8.23 4.94
CA LYS A 142 -12.86 8.14 4.84
C LYS A 142 -13.24 7.07 3.81
N PRO A 143 -14.47 6.54 3.80
CA PRO A 143 -14.86 5.51 2.85
C PRO A 143 -14.61 5.89 1.38
N GLU A 144 -14.84 7.15 1.01
CA GLU A 144 -14.58 7.68 -0.33
C GLU A 144 -13.09 7.71 -0.71
N ASP A 145 -12.18 7.60 0.26
CA ASP A 145 -10.73 7.62 0.05
C ASP A 145 -10.13 6.24 -0.24
N LEU A 146 -10.96 5.19 -0.15
CA LEU A 146 -10.55 3.79 -0.37
C LEU A 146 -10.64 3.38 -1.85
N HIS A 147 -11.36 4.12 -2.68
CA HIS A 147 -11.47 3.87 -4.11
C HIS A 147 -10.67 4.90 -4.93
N GLY A 148 -10.28 4.57 -6.17
CA GLY A 148 -9.55 5.46 -7.09
C GLY A 148 -8.05 5.19 -7.23
N ALA A 149 -7.60 4.01 -6.81
CA ALA A 149 -6.27 3.51 -7.16
C ALA A 149 -6.20 3.22 -8.67
N ILE A 150 -5.03 3.47 -9.26
CA ILE A 150 -4.74 3.09 -10.64
C ILE A 150 -4.58 1.57 -10.69
N VAL A 151 -5.42 0.94 -11.49
CA VAL A 151 -5.45 -0.50 -11.75
C VAL A 151 -5.26 -0.75 -13.24
N ASP A 152 -4.09 -1.28 -13.59
CA ASP A 152 -3.70 -1.59 -14.97
C ASP A 152 -3.65 -3.09 -15.21
N ARG A 153 -3.85 -3.52 -16.46
CA ARG A 153 -3.60 -4.92 -16.85
C ARG A 153 -2.10 -5.18 -16.93
N ASP A 154 -1.63 -6.28 -16.35
CA ASP A 154 -0.23 -6.70 -16.30
C ASP A 154 -0.04 -8.12 -16.89
N GLY A 155 -0.77 -8.41 -17.96
CA GLY A 155 -0.86 -9.74 -18.58
C GLY A 155 -2.28 -10.29 -18.59
N GLU A 156 -2.43 -11.52 -19.09
CA GLU A 156 -3.71 -12.23 -19.11
C GLU A 156 -4.14 -12.58 -17.68
N GLY A 157 -5.33 -12.12 -17.29
CA GLY A 157 -5.85 -12.33 -15.93
C GLY A 157 -5.06 -11.64 -14.82
N LEU A 158 -4.11 -10.75 -15.12
CA LEU A 158 -3.31 -10.06 -14.09
C LEU A 158 -3.66 -8.58 -14.02
N LEU A 159 -3.87 -8.09 -12.80
CA LEU A 159 -4.09 -6.69 -12.49
C LEU A 159 -2.96 -6.18 -11.59
N ARG A 160 -2.28 -5.13 -12.04
CA ARG A 160 -1.29 -4.38 -11.26
C ARG A 160 -1.96 -3.15 -10.66
N VAL A 161 -1.74 -2.94 -9.37
CA VAL A 161 -2.27 -1.80 -8.62
C VAL A 161 -1.12 -0.99 -8.03
N ASP A 162 -1.06 0.31 -8.30
CA ASP A 162 -0.13 1.22 -7.62
C ASP A 162 -0.77 1.78 -6.35
N LEU A 163 -0.33 1.31 -5.18
CA LEU A 163 -0.93 1.70 -3.91
C LEU A 163 -0.64 3.15 -3.52
N ARG A 164 0.35 3.82 -4.15
CA ARG A 164 0.58 5.26 -3.93
C ARG A 164 -0.53 6.11 -4.52
N THR A 165 -1.25 5.57 -5.49
CA THR A 165 -2.31 6.30 -6.20
C THR A 165 -3.64 6.28 -5.45
N VAL A 166 -3.79 5.37 -4.47
CA VAL A 166 -4.94 5.35 -3.54
C VAL A 166 -5.12 6.75 -2.94
N PRO A 167 -6.31 7.37 -3.02
CA PRO A 167 -6.50 8.73 -2.56
C PRO A 167 -6.11 8.98 -1.11
N ALA A 168 -6.40 8.03 -0.21
CA ALA A 168 -5.95 8.09 1.18
C ALA A 168 -4.42 8.26 1.31
N VAL A 169 -3.65 7.51 0.51
CA VAL A 169 -2.18 7.55 0.50
C VAL A 169 -1.70 8.87 -0.11
N ARG A 170 -2.28 9.29 -1.24
CA ARG A 170 -1.92 10.57 -1.89
C ARG A 170 -2.10 11.78 -0.97
N LYS A 171 -3.12 11.79 -0.11
CA LYS A 171 -3.40 12.90 0.82
C LYS A 171 -2.30 13.11 1.87
N VAL A 172 -1.60 12.05 2.23
CA VAL A 172 -0.50 12.06 3.21
C VAL A 172 0.88 12.05 2.55
N GLN A 173 0.97 11.61 1.28
CA GLN A 173 2.19 11.65 0.50
C GLN A 173 2.62 13.12 0.31
N GLY A 174 3.86 13.43 0.67
CA GLY A 174 4.40 14.80 0.63
C GLY A 174 4.17 15.64 1.89
N LYS A 175 3.58 15.09 2.97
CA LYS A 175 3.38 15.82 4.23
C LYS A 175 4.16 15.19 5.40
N GLY A 176 5.14 15.93 5.91
CA GLY A 176 5.75 15.70 7.22
C GLY A 176 6.42 14.32 7.41
N PRO A 177 6.62 13.88 8.66
CA PRO A 177 7.29 12.62 8.99
C PRO A 177 6.57 11.35 8.49
N ALA A 178 5.25 11.41 8.28
CA ALA A 178 4.47 10.30 7.75
C ALA A 178 4.89 9.91 6.34
N ALA A 179 5.19 10.89 5.48
CA ALA A 179 5.70 10.64 4.13
C ALA A 179 7.00 9.80 4.14
N LEU A 180 7.92 10.09 5.06
CA LEU A 180 9.16 9.31 5.20
C LEU A 180 8.88 7.87 5.63
N ALA A 181 7.93 7.65 6.54
CA ALA A 181 7.56 6.31 6.98
C ALA A 181 6.86 5.50 5.86
N LEU A 182 6.02 6.13 5.03
CA LEU A 182 5.45 5.49 3.83
C LEU A 182 6.54 4.98 2.88
N GLU A 183 7.58 5.80 2.64
CA GLU A 183 8.66 5.44 1.72
C GLU A 183 9.55 4.29 2.21
N LEU A 184 9.73 4.20 3.54
CA LEU A 184 10.55 3.19 4.19
C LEU A 184 9.88 1.81 4.31
N LEU A 185 8.55 1.75 4.20
CA LEU A 185 7.81 0.50 4.33
C LEU A 185 7.93 -0.37 3.06
N GLU A 186 8.27 -1.63 3.25
CA GLU A 186 8.42 -2.61 2.17
C GLU A 186 7.47 -3.78 2.44
N LEU A 187 6.46 -3.97 1.58
CA LEU A 187 5.59 -5.14 1.60
C LEU A 187 6.33 -6.30 0.94
N GLN A 188 6.61 -7.36 1.68
CA GLN A 188 7.27 -8.55 1.15
C GLN A 188 6.28 -9.48 0.47
N ARG A 189 5.12 -9.68 1.10
CA ARG A 189 4.16 -10.69 0.69
C ARG A 189 2.77 -10.37 1.23
N ILE A 190 1.77 -10.70 0.42
CA ILE A 190 0.37 -10.81 0.85
C ILE A 190 0.07 -12.30 1.06
N VAL A 191 -0.59 -12.62 2.18
CA VAL A 191 -1.08 -13.96 2.48
C VAL A 191 -2.57 -13.87 2.71
N ILE A 192 -3.31 -14.77 2.09
CA ILE A 192 -4.73 -14.91 2.36
C ILE A 192 -4.89 -16.13 3.27
N GLU A 193 -5.40 -15.87 4.47
CA GLU A 193 -5.75 -16.86 5.49
C GLU A 193 -7.28 -16.91 5.61
N GLU A 194 -7.81 -17.78 6.47
CA GLU A 194 -9.28 -17.89 6.62
C GLU A 194 -9.82 -16.62 7.32
N GLY A 195 -10.67 -15.87 6.62
CA GLY A 195 -11.32 -14.65 7.10
C GLY A 195 -10.45 -13.38 7.08
N GLU A 196 -9.19 -13.49 6.65
CA GLU A 196 -8.28 -12.35 6.65
C GLU A 196 -7.20 -12.37 5.56
N LEU A 197 -6.77 -11.16 5.19
CA LEU A 197 -5.61 -10.90 4.37
C LEU A 197 -4.48 -10.38 5.28
N ALA A 198 -3.45 -11.19 5.47
CA ALA A 198 -2.26 -10.86 6.23
C ALA A 198 -1.18 -10.24 5.33
N LEU A 199 -0.67 -9.08 5.74
CA LEU A 199 0.34 -8.30 5.04
C LEU A 199 1.69 -8.48 5.74
N LYS A 200 2.66 -9.11 5.08
CA LYS A 200 4.00 -9.29 5.62
C LYS A 200 4.89 -8.13 5.21
N VAL A 201 5.18 -7.24 6.14
CA VAL A 201 6.03 -6.06 5.93
C VAL A 201 7.45 -6.30 6.44
N LYS A 202 8.43 -5.83 5.67
CA LYS A 202 9.82 -5.68 6.10
C LYS A 202 9.99 -4.26 6.64
N LEU A 203 10.46 -4.19 7.88
CA LEU A 203 10.72 -2.93 8.55
C LEU A 203 12.22 -2.67 8.57
N PRO A 204 12.67 -1.42 8.30
CA PRO A 204 14.09 -1.11 8.36
C PRO A 204 14.64 -1.32 9.77
N PRO A 205 15.96 -1.60 9.91
CA PRO A 205 16.60 -1.64 11.22
C PRO A 205 16.46 -0.28 11.89
N LEU A 206 16.07 -0.29 13.17
CA LEU A 206 16.14 0.88 14.02
C LEU A 206 17.56 0.87 14.59
N GLY A 207 18.47 1.64 13.97
CA GLY A 207 19.76 1.95 14.59
C GLY A 207 19.56 2.73 15.88
#